data_AF-A0A7L3KYR6-F1
#
_entry.id   AF-A0A7L3KYR6-F1
#
_cell.length_a   1.000
_cell.length_b   1.000
_cell.length_c   1.000
_cell.angle_alpha   90.00
_cell.angle_beta   90.00
_cell.angle_gamma   90.00
#
_symmetry.space_group_name_H-M   'P 1'
#
loop_
_entity.id
_entity.type
_entity.pdbx_description
1 polymer ?
#
loop_
_entity_poly.entity_id
_entity_poly.type
_entity_poly.pdbx_seq_one_letter_code
_entity_poly.pdbx_strand_id
1 'polypeptide(L)' 'LTGKRLPPSVFLLPPPSEELTSPRPTLSLTCLVRGFFPESIDVQWQKGQENLDSGENSGDFG' A
#
# COMPACT_ATOMS: atom_id res chain seq x y z
N LEU A 1 9.01 -27.35 -10.10
CA LEU A 1 7.57 -27.54 -9.84
C LEU A 1 6.87 -26.23 -10.17
N THR A 2 6.33 -26.07 -11.37
CA THR A 2 5.71 -24.81 -11.79
C THR A 2 4.26 -24.80 -11.30
N GLY A 3 4.01 -24.22 -10.13
CA GLY A 3 2.66 -24.07 -9.57
C GLY A 3 1.78 -23.21 -10.48
N LYS A 4 0.46 -23.48 -10.48
CA LYS A 4 -0.52 -22.69 -11.23
C LYS A 4 -0.55 -21.26 -10.66
N ARG A 5 -0.44 -20.24 -11.53
CA ARG A 5 -0.54 -18.83 -11.12
C ARG A 5 -1.93 -18.53 -10.56
N LEU A 6 -1.96 -17.88 -9.41
CA LEU A 6 -3.19 -17.47 -8.73
C LEU A 6 -3.22 -15.94 -8.62
N PRO A 7 -4.29 -15.27 -9.07
CA PRO A 7 -4.40 -13.83 -8.95
C PRO A 7 -4.57 -13.43 -7.47
N PRO A 8 -3.99 -12.28 -7.04
CA PRO A 8 -4.17 -11.79 -5.69
C PRO A 8 -5.59 -11.28 -5.45
N SER A 9 -6.07 -11.48 -4.22
CA SER A 9 -7.12 -10.66 -3.64
C SER A 9 -6.48 -9.44 -2.99
N VAL A 10 -6.96 -8.24 -3.35
CA VAL A 10 -6.41 -6.96 -2.87
C VAL A 10 -7.49 -6.20 -2.10
N PHE A 11 -7.14 -5.74 -0.91
CA PHE A 11 -8.01 -4.92 -0.07
C PHE A 11 -7.25 -3.67 0.37
N LEU A 12 -7.85 -2.50 0.13
CA LEU A 12 -7.33 -1.24 0.64
C LEU A 12 -8.05 -0.91 1.94
N LEU A 13 -7.31 -0.88 3.05
CA LEU A 13 -7.85 -0.58 4.36
C LEU A 13 -7.68 0.93 4.64
N PRO A 14 -8.74 1.60 5.15
CA PRO A 14 -8.66 3.01 5.50
C PRO A 14 -7.77 3.21 6.73
N PRO A 15 -7.33 4.45 7.00
CA PRO A 15 -6.66 4.78 8.25
C PRO A 15 -7.57 4.48 9.44
N PRO A 16 -7.03 4.05 10.59
CA PRO A 16 -7.79 3.91 11.83
C PRO A 16 -8.48 5.22 12.22
N SER A 17 -9.65 5.12 12.85
CA SER A 17 -10.43 6.30 13.25
C SER A 17 -9.69 7.22 14.22
N GLU A 18 -8.80 6.65 15.05
CA GLU A 18 -7.92 7.39 15.94
C GLU A 18 -6.93 8.26 15.17
N GLU A 19 -6.46 7.80 14.00
CA GLU A 19 -5.52 8.56 13.16
C GLU A 19 -6.25 9.74 12.50
N LEU A 20 -7.48 9.51 12.02
CA LEU A 20 -8.33 10.53 11.39
C LEU A 20 -8.75 11.66 12.35
N THR A 21 -8.79 11.38 13.65
CA THR A 21 -9.20 12.35 14.68
C THR A 21 -8.02 12.95 15.43
N SER A 22 -6.81 12.39 15.26
CA SER A 22 -5.59 12.92 15.85
C SER A 22 -5.10 14.16 15.09
N PRO A 23 -4.36 15.07 15.76
CA PRO A 23 -3.75 16.24 15.10
C PRO A 23 -2.54 15.88 14.23
N ARG A 24 -2.39 14.60 13.84
CA ARG A 24 -1.24 14.14 13.06
C ARG A 24 -1.37 14.62 11.61
N PRO A 25 -0.28 15.12 11.01
CA PRO A 25 -0.30 15.62 9.64
C PRO A 25 -0.34 14.50 8.59
N THR A 26 -0.12 13.25 8.99
CA THR A 26 0.03 12.09 8.12
C THR A 26 -1.00 11.02 8.44
N LEU A 27 -1.49 10.33 7.41
CA LEU A 27 -2.40 9.20 7.51
C LEU A 27 -1.77 7.97 6.88
N SER A 28 -2.07 6.80 7.44
CA SER A 28 -1.55 5.52 6.96
C SER A 28 -2.61 4.77 6.17
N LEU A 29 -2.31 4.40 4.93
CA LEU A 29 -3.12 3.48 4.13
C LEU A 29 -2.46 2.10 4.11
N THR A 30 -3.27 1.05 4.27
CA THR A 30 -2.76 -0.33 4.27
C THR A 30 -3.30 -1.11 3.08
N CYS A 31 -2.42 -1.66 2.25
CA CYS A 31 -2.76 -2.57 1.16
C CYS A 31 -2.55 -4.02 1.61
N LEU A 32 -3.64 -4.79 1.73
CA LEU A 32 -3.61 -6.19 2.09
C LEU A 32 -3.73 -7.05 0.82
N VAL A 33 -2.68 -7.80 0.50
CA VAL A 33 -2.61 -8.69 -0.66
C VAL A 33 -2.52 -10.15 -0.20
N ARG A 34 -3.44 -11.01 -0.67
CA ARG A 34 -3.48 -12.43 -0.23
C ARG A 34 -3.94 -13.41 -1.32
N GLY A 35 -3.61 -14.68 -1.15
CA GLY A 35 -4.12 -15.79 -1.97
C GLY A 35 -3.53 -15.88 -3.38
N PHE A 36 -2.30 -15.41 -3.57
CA PHE A 36 -1.63 -15.37 -4.87
C PHE A 36 -0.46 -16.34 -4.98
N PHE A 37 -0.06 -16.64 -6.22
CA PHE A 37 1.13 -17.43 -6.54
C PHE A 37 1.71 -17.01 -7.89
N PRO A 38 3.04 -16.87 -8.06
CA PRO A 38 4.09 -17.06 -7.04
C PRO A 38 4.08 -15.95 -5.98
N GLU A 39 4.79 -16.15 -4.87
CA GLU A 39 4.84 -15.20 -3.75
C GLU A 39 5.56 -13.88 -4.07
N SER A 40 6.25 -13.79 -5.21
CA SER A 40 6.91 -12.57 -5.67
C SER A 40 5.92 -11.63 -6.35
N ILE A 41 5.63 -10.49 -5.72
CA ILE A 41 4.77 -9.41 -6.25
C ILE A 41 5.42 -8.05 -6.07
N ASP A 42 5.01 -7.09 -6.90
CA ASP A 42 5.33 -5.67 -6.77
C ASP A 42 4.06 -4.88 -6.42
N VAL A 43 4.19 -3.87 -5.57
CA VAL A 43 3.07 -3.03 -5.11
C VAL A 43 3.44 -1.58 -5.33
N GLN A 44 2.63 -0.89 -6.13
CA GLN A 44 2.83 0.53 -6.47
C GLN A 44 1.64 1.34 -6.01
N TRP A 45 1.93 2.52 -5.46
CA TRP A 45 0.90 3.47 -5.02
C TRP A 45 0.70 4.55 -6.08
N GLN A 46 -0.54 4.97 -6.25
CA GLN A 46 -0.91 6.04 -7.17
C GLN A 46 -1.79 7.06 -6.46
N LYS A 47 -1.58 8.34 -6.76
CA LYS A 47 -2.47 9.43 -6.36
C LYS A 47 -3.19 9.93 -7.60
N GLY A 48 -4.45 9.54 -7.77
CA GLY A 48 -5.19 9.81 -9.01
C GLY A 48 -4.63 8.97 -10.17
N GLN A 49 -3.98 9.61 -11.14
CA GLN A 49 -3.33 8.94 -12.29
C GLN A 49 -1.80 9.00 -12.23
N GLU A 50 -1.23 9.60 -11.18
CA GLU A 50 0.21 9.75 -11.00
C GLU A 50 0.77 8.63 -10.14
N ASN A 51 1.85 7.98 -10.61
CA ASN A 51 2.59 7.01 -9.82
C ASN A 51 3.40 7.72 -8.75
N LEU A 52 3.30 7.21 -7.52
CA LEU A 52 4.18 7.62 -6.44
C LEU A 52 5.41 6.72 -6.52
N ASP A 53 6.57 7.30 -6.76
CA ASP A 53 7.82 6.56 -6.67
C ASP A 53 7.96 6.00 -5.25
N SER A 54 8.31 4.72 -5.16
CA SER A 54 8.49 3.99 -3.91
C SER A 54 9.79 4.42 -3.23
N GLY A 55 9.86 5.68 -2.82
CA GLY A 55 11.10 6.23 -2.29
C GLY A 55 11.02 7.69 -1.90
N GLU A 56 10.14 8.05 -0.97
CA GLU A 56 10.47 9.17 -0.07
C GLU A 56 9.80 9.08 1.32
N ASN A 57 10.31 8.15 2.13
CA ASN A 57 10.50 8.44 3.55
C ASN A 57 11.77 9.33 3.69
N SER A 58 11.80 10.50 3.04
CA SER A 58 12.68 11.59 3.47
C SER A 58 11.82 12.51 4.32
N GLY A 59 12.07 12.51 5.63
CA GLY A 59 11.81 13.73 6.37
C GLY A 59 12.72 14.81 5.82
N ASP A 60 12.23 15.64 4.93
CA ASP A 60 12.72 17.01 4.77
C ASP A 60 11.71 17.93 5.47
N PHE A 61 11.95 18.14 6.76
CA PHE A 61 11.23 19.13 7.54
C PHE A 61 11.88 20.49 7.28
N GLY A 62 11.33 21.21 6.30
CA GLY A 62 11.25 22.67 6.32
C GLY A 62 9.96 23.13 7.00
#